data_AF-A0A7Y5E0A4-F1
#
_entry.id   AF-A0A7Y5E0A4-F1
#
_cell.length_a   1.000
_cell.length_b   1.000
_cell.length_c   1.000
_cell.angle_alpha   90.00
_cell.angle_beta   90.00
_cell.angle_gamma   90.00
#
_symmetry.space_group_name_H-M   'P 1'
#
loop_
_entity.id
_entity.type
_entity.pdbx_description
1 polymer ?
#
loop_
_entity_poly.entity_id
_entity_poly.type
_entity_poly.pdbx_seq_one_letter_code
_entity_poly.pdbx_strand_id
1 'polypeptide(L)'
;MVDKNRCEGKRDCAEVCPYDVFEIRRIDDEDFAALKFVGKLKSMAHGRLTAYTPNADQCRACGLCVVACPEKAVRLVMAPAGASRLNTDASATGA
;
A
#
# COMPACT_ATOMS: atom_id res chain seq x y z
N MET A 1 4.33 1.32 -4.13
CA MET A 1 4.63 -0.03 -3.59
C MET A 1 5.12 0.08 -2.15
N VAL A 2 4.72 -0.85 -1.30
CA VAL A 2 5.14 -0.94 0.11
C VAL A 2 6.01 -2.18 0.29
N ASP A 3 7.21 -2.04 0.87
CA ASP A 3 8.06 -3.15 1.30
C ASP A 3 7.60 -3.64 2.67
N LYS A 4 6.95 -4.81 2.69
CA LYS A 4 6.42 -5.42 3.91
C LYS A 4 7.51 -5.95 4.86
N ASN A 5 8.76 -6.12 4.40
CA ASN A 5 9.88 -6.45 5.29
C ASN A 5 10.34 -5.24 6.13
N ARG A 6 9.93 -4.03 5.73
CA ARG A 6 10.29 -2.77 6.39
C ARG A 6 9.10 -2.07 7.04
N CYS A 7 7.90 -2.24 6.51
CA CYS A 7 6.72 -1.56 7.03
C CYS A 7 6.40 -2.00 8.46
N GLU A 8 6.24 -1.04 9.35
CA GLU A 8 5.87 -1.24 10.77
C GLU A 8 4.43 -0.78 11.07
N GLY A 9 3.61 -0.51 10.05
CA GLY A 9 2.20 -0.14 10.25
C GLY A 9 1.97 1.21 10.94
N LYS A 10 2.94 2.13 10.91
CA LYS A 10 2.91 3.43 11.63
C LYS A 10 1.87 4.44 11.14
N ARG A 11 1.22 4.17 10.01
CA ARG A 11 0.10 4.94 9.42
C ARG A 11 0.44 6.31 8.82
N ASP A 12 1.65 6.82 8.95
CA ASP A 12 2.05 8.13 8.38
C ASP A 12 1.70 8.25 6.88
N CYS A 13 1.87 7.17 6.11
CA CYS A 13 1.52 7.16 4.69
C CYS A 13 0.02 7.32 4.41
N ALA A 14 -0.85 6.81 5.30
CA ALA A 14 -2.30 6.97 5.20
C ALA A 14 -2.71 8.38 5.62
N GLU A 15 -2.11 8.92 6.68
CA GLU A 15 -2.41 10.27 7.17
C GLU A 15 -2.05 11.37 6.15
N VAL A 16 -0.92 11.24 5.47
CA VAL A 16 -0.46 12.26 4.51
C VAL A 16 -0.99 12.06 3.09
N CYS A 17 -1.66 10.94 2.78
CA CYS A 17 -2.13 10.68 1.42
C CYS A 17 -3.47 11.38 1.18
N PRO A 18 -3.54 12.39 0.29
CA PRO A 18 -4.79 13.12 0.05
C PRO A 18 -5.76 12.37 -0.90
N TYR A 19 -5.40 11.16 -1.34
CA TYR A 19 -6.14 10.37 -2.33
C TYR A 19 -6.52 8.99 -1.81
N ASP A 20 -6.48 8.79 -0.48
CA ASP A 20 -6.90 7.56 0.19
C ASP A 20 -6.31 6.27 -0.42
N VAL A 21 -5.04 6.33 -0.82
CA VAL A 21 -4.36 5.21 -1.50
C VAL A 21 -4.11 4.05 -0.53
N PHE A 22 -3.88 4.35 0.75
CA PHE A 22 -3.33 3.42 1.72
C PHE A 22 -4.37 2.93 2.72
N GLU A 23 -4.38 1.63 2.96
CA GLU A 23 -5.11 1.01 4.06
C GLU A 23 -4.12 0.40 5.05
N ILE A 24 -4.28 0.70 6.35
CA ILE A 24 -3.48 0.07 7.41
C ILE A 24 -4.32 -1.01 8.07
N ARG A 25 -3.89 -2.26 7.91
CA ARG A 25 -4.54 -3.42 8.50
C ARG A 25 -3.54 -4.46 8.93
N ARG A 26 -4.02 -5.52 9.58
CA ARG A 26 -3.19 -6.68 9.89
C ARG A 26 -2.66 -7.28 8.59
N ILE A 27 -1.38 -7.65 8.58
CA ILE A 27 -0.76 -8.35 7.47
C ILE A 27 -1.42 -9.72 7.28
N ASP A 28 -1.71 -10.05 6.02
CA ASP A 28 -2.22 -11.36 5.62
C ASP A 28 -1.19 -12.46 5.92
N ASP A 29 -1.66 -13.68 6.12
CA ASP A 29 -0.79 -14.78 6.53
C ASP A 29 0.19 -15.17 5.41
N GLU A 30 -0.22 -15.08 4.15
CA GLU A 30 0.64 -15.32 2.98
C GLU A 30 1.75 -14.28 2.88
N ASP A 31 1.41 -13.01 3.07
CA ASP A 31 2.36 -11.91 3.07
C ASP A 31 3.33 -11.99 4.25
N PHE A 32 2.82 -12.37 5.42
CA PHE A 32 3.63 -12.59 6.60
C PHE A 32 4.59 -13.76 6.40
N ALA A 33 4.12 -14.85 5.80
CA ALA A 33 4.93 -16.03 5.50
C ALA A 33 6.11 -15.67 4.57
N ALA A 34 5.88 -14.77 3.60
CA ALA A 34 6.88 -14.27 2.65
C ALA A 34 7.92 -13.29 3.25
N LEU A 35 7.74 -12.83 4.50
CA LEU A 35 8.72 -11.99 5.17
C LEU A 35 10.00 -12.76 5.52
N LYS A 36 11.13 -12.06 5.46
CA LYS A 36 12.40 -12.50 6.03
C LYS A 36 12.31 -12.55 7.55
N PHE A 37 13.21 -13.30 8.20
CA PHE A 37 13.22 -13.46 9.66
C PHE A 37 13.15 -12.12 10.43
N VAL A 38 13.99 -11.14 10.05
CA VAL A 38 13.97 -9.81 10.66
C VAL A 38 12.65 -9.08 10.41
N GLY A 39 12.07 -9.22 9.21
CA GLY A 39 10.76 -8.65 8.87
C GLY A 39 9.63 -9.25 9.71
N LYS A 40 9.64 -10.57 9.94
CA LYS A 40 8.68 -11.24 10.83
C LYS A 40 8.78 -10.72 12.26
N LEU A 41 10.00 -10.60 12.79
CA LEU A 41 10.24 -10.08 14.13
C LEU A 41 9.73 -8.63 14.28
N LYS A 42 10.09 -7.75 13.35
CA LYS A 42 9.59 -6.37 13.30
C LYS A 42 8.07 -6.32 13.22
N SER A 43 7.48 -7.05 12.27
CA SER A 43 6.03 -7.10 12.11
C SER A 43 5.33 -7.51 13.40
N MET A 44 5.82 -8.55 14.09
CA MET A 44 5.27 -8.97 15.39
C MET A 44 5.43 -7.92 16.48
N ALA A 45 6.59 -7.27 16.59
CA ALA A 45 6.85 -6.21 17.57
C ALA A 45 5.95 -4.97 17.35
N HIS A 46 5.48 -4.75 16.13
CA HIS A 46 4.62 -3.62 15.75
C HIS A 46 3.18 -4.05 15.44
N GLY A 47 2.66 -5.04 16.17
CA GLY A 47 1.24 -5.39 16.17
C GLY A 47 0.74 -6.10 14.91
N ARG A 48 1.66 -6.61 14.09
CA ARG A 48 1.39 -7.25 12.79
C ARG A 48 0.60 -6.35 11.85
N LEU A 49 0.76 -5.03 11.95
CA LEU A 49 0.15 -4.07 11.04
C LEU A 49 1.07 -3.78 9.86
N THR A 50 0.49 -3.57 8.69
CA THR A 50 1.21 -3.13 7.49
C THR A 50 0.31 -2.27 6.61
N ALA A 51 0.92 -1.54 5.68
CA ALA A 51 0.21 -0.75 4.70
C ALA A 51 -0.03 -1.54 3.40
N TYR A 52 -1.27 -1.55 2.95
CA TYR A 52 -1.69 -2.01 1.62
C TYR A 52 -2.09 -0.79 0.77
N THR A 53 -2.18 -0.98 -0.55
CA THR A 53 -2.58 0.07 -1.49
C THR A 53 -3.76 -0.37 -2.36
N PRO A 54 -4.97 -0.58 -1.80
CA PRO A 54 -6.13 -1.03 -2.56
C PRO A 54 -6.55 -0.02 -3.64
N ASN A 55 -6.33 1.27 -3.40
CA ASN A 55 -6.67 2.39 -4.29
C ASN A 55 -5.44 2.92 -5.04
N ALA A 56 -4.53 2.03 -5.46
CA ALA A 56 -3.28 2.44 -6.10
C ALA A 56 -3.47 3.22 -7.41
N ASP A 57 -4.62 3.04 -8.08
CA ASP A 57 -5.06 3.75 -9.27
C ASP A 57 -5.39 5.23 -9.02
N GLN A 58 -5.75 5.59 -7.78
CA GLN A 58 -5.99 6.99 -7.39
C GLN A 58 -4.70 7.80 -7.14
N CYS A 59 -3.56 7.11 -7.07
CA CYS A 59 -2.27 7.72 -6.77
C CYS A 59 -1.86 8.77 -7.82
N ARG A 60 -1.58 10.00 -7.38
CA ARG A 60 -1.09 11.10 -8.24
C ARG A 60 0.42 11.33 -8.20
N ALA A 61 1.18 10.35 -7.69
CA ALA A 61 2.64 10.39 -7.62
C ALA A 61 3.23 11.63 -6.92
N CYS A 62 2.52 12.22 -5.94
CA CYS A 62 2.97 13.42 -5.22
C CYS A 62 4.18 13.20 -4.29
N GLY A 63 4.44 11.94 -3.88
CA GLY A 63 5.60 11.58 -3.06
C GLY A 63 5.48 11.85 -1.56
N LEU A 64 4.37 12.40 -1.06
CA LEU A 64 4.20 12.70 0.37
C LEU A 64 4.37 11.46 1.27
N CYS A 65 3.79 10.33 0.87
CA CYS A 65 3.93 9.06 1.59
C CYS A 65 5.37 8.51 1.62
N VAL A 66 6.20 8.87 0.65
CA VAL A 66 7.62 8.47 0.62
C VAL A 66 8.40 9.26 1.65
N VAL A 67 8.17 10.57 1.74
CA VAL A 67 8.83 11.45 2.71
C VAL A 67 8.38 11.15 4.13
N ALA A 68 7.08 10.91 4.34
CA ALA A 68 6.50 10.71 5.66
C ALA A 68 6.87 9.36 6.28
N CYS A 69 7.22 8.34 5.49
CA CYS A 69 7.45 6.99 6.01
C CYS A 69 8.79 6.89 6.78
N PRO A 70 8.80 6.73 8.12
CA PRO A 70 10.03 6.69 8.91
C PRO A 70 10.89 5.45 8.59
N GLU A 71 10.24 4.35 8.19
CA GLU A 71 10.91 3.09 7.86
C GLU A 71 11.47 3.06 6.42
N LYS A 72 11.19 4.10 5.63
CA LYS A 72 11.47 4.17 4.18
C LYS A 72 10.97 2.91 3.45
N ALA A 73 9.78 2.44 3.83
CA ALA A 73 9.14 1.24 3.29
C ALA A 73 8.33 1.54 2.01
N VAL A 74 8.00 2.81 1.74
CA VAL A 74 7.19 3.22 0.60
C VAL A 74 8.07 3.72 -0.53
N ARG A 75 7.79 3.26 -1.76
CA ARG A 75 8.40 3.77 -2.99
C ARG A 75 7.34 3.99 -4.07
N LEU A 76 7.51 5.05 -4.85
CA LEU A 76 6.76 5.23 -6.10
C LEU A 76 7.27 4.24 -7.14
N VAL A 77 6.36 3.70 -7.92
CA VAL A 77 6.64 2.80 -9.04
C VAL A 77 5.83 3.26 -10.24
N MET A 78 6.34 3.06 -11.44
CA MET A 78 5.55 3.29 -12.63
C MET A 78 4.39 2.29 -12.67
N ALA A 79 3.18 2.80 -12.89
CA ALA A 79 2.06 1.93 -13.22
C ALA A 79 2.38 1.24 -14.56
N PRO A 80 2.07 -0.05 -14.73
CA PRO A 80 2.21 -0.70 -16.02
C PRO A 80 1.38 0.04 -17.06
N ALA A 81 1.94 0.25 -18.25
CA ALA A 81 1.24 0.90 -19.35
C ALA A 81 -0.04 0.11 -19.67
N GLY A 82 -1.21 0.70 -19.41
CA GLY A 82 -2.52 0.08 -19.62
C GLY A 82 -3.43 0.01 -18.38
N ALA A 83 -2.95 0.28 -17.17
CA ALA A 83 -3.76 0.20 -15.94
C ALA A 83 -4.88 1.25 -15.81
N SER A 84 -4.98 2.22 -16.73
CA SER A 84 -5.85 3.40 -16.60
C SER A 84 -7.17 3.35 -17.40
N ARG A 85 -7.55 2.23 -18.06
CA ARG A 85 -8.69 2.23 -19.00
C ARG A 85 -9.63 1.01 -19.02
N LEU A 86 -9.83 0.28 -17.91
CA LEU A 86 -10.67 -0.93 -17.93
C LEU A 86 -11.96 -0.88 -17.10
N ASN A 87 -12.48 0.28 -16.70
CA ASN A 87 -13.71 0.31 -15.89
C ASN A 87 -14.70 1.45 -16.19
N THR A 88 -15.17 1.56 -17.44
CA THR A 88 -16.32 2.42 -17.79
C THR A 88 -17.51 1.72 -18.48
N ASP A 89 -17.47 0.40 -18.71
CA ASP A 89 -18.50 -0.24 -19.58
C ASP A 89 -19.42 -1.26 -18.86
N ALA A 90 -19.48 -1.27 -17.53
CA ALA A 90 -20.36 -2.18 -16.77
C ALA A 90 -21.64 -1.51 -16.22
N SER A 91 -22.13 -0.45 -16.86
CA SER A 91 -23.39 0.22 -16.48
C SER A 91 -24.13 0.77 -17.70
N ALA A 92 -24.48 -0.09 -18.66
CA ALA A 92 -25.43 0.25 -19.72
C ALA A 92 -26.08 -1.02 -20.31
N THR A 93 -26.89 -1.72 -19.52
CA THR A 93 -27.98 -2.56 -20.05
C THR A 93 -29.18 -2.45 -19.12
N GLY A 94 -29.94 -1.38 -19.34
CA GLY A 94 -31.32 -1.23 -18.92
C GLY A 94 -32.11 -0.68 -20.10
N ALA A 95 -32.78 -1.59 -20.83
CA ALA A 95 -33.94 -1.34 -21.69
C ALA A 95 -34.45 -2.70 -22.20
#